data_AF-A0A6P0JUY7-F1
#
_entry.id   AF-A0A6P0JUY7-F1
#
_cell.length_a   1.000
_cell.length_b   1.000
_cell.length_c   1.000
_cell.angle_alpha   90.00
_cell.angle_beta   90.00
_cell.angle_gamma   90.00
#
_symmetry.space_group_name_H-M   'P 1'
#
loop_
_entity.id
_entity.type
_entity.pdbx_description
1 polymer ?
#
loop_
_entity_poly.entity_id
_entity_poly.type
_entity_poly.pdbx_seq_one_letter_code
_entity_poly.pdbx_strand_id
1 'polypeptide(L)' 'MRIAFIGLGNMGAPMARNLVAAGHDVTGFDA' A
#
# COMPACT_ATOMS: atom_id res chain seq x y z
N MET A 1 12.30 0.81 3.09
CA MET A 1 11.95 1.94 2.20
C MET A 1 10.56 2.42 2.57
N ARG A 2 10.31 3.74 2.66
CA ARG A 2 8.96 4.29 2.91
C ARG A 2 8.23 4.49 1.60
N ILE A 3 6.99 4.04 1.52
CA ILE A 3 6.17 4.08 0.31
C ILE A 3 4.85 4.77 0.64
N ALA A 4 4.55 5.86 -0.04
CA ALA A 4 3.21 6.44 -0.06
C ALA A 4 2.41 5.76 -1.19
N PHE A 5 1.27 5.17 -0.86
CA PHE A 5 0.44 4.43 -1.79
C PHE A 5 -0.92 5.11 -1.93
N ILE A 6 -1.31 5.50 -3.16
CA ILE A 6 -2.58 6.21 -3.41
C ILE A 6 -3.56 5.26 -4.09
N GLY A 7 -4.77 5.17 -3.53
CA GLY A 7 -5.87 4.34 -4.00
C GLY A 7 -5.83 2.95 -3.37
N LEU A 8 -6.78 2.65 -2.49
CA LEU A 8 -6.91 1.36 -1.78
C LEU A 8 -8.19 0.62 -2.19
N GLY A 9 -8.63 0.80 -3.43
CA GLY A 9 -9.72 0.02 -4.02
C GLY A 9 -9.38 -1.46 -4.22
N ASN A 10 -10.26 -2.18 -4.92
CA ASN A 10 -10.15 -3.65 -5.14
C ASN A 10 -8.78 -4.13 -5.65
N MET A 11 -8.10 -3.29 -6.42
CA MET A 11 -6.76 -3.56 -6.94
C MET A 11 -5.65 -3.02 -6.01
N GLY A 12 -5.81 -1.82 -5.46
CA GLY A 12 -4.77 -1.14 -4.68
C GLY A 12 -4.52 -1.78 -3.31
N ALA A 13 -5.58 -2.17 -2.61
CA ALA A 13 -5.48 -2.79 -1.28
C ALA A 13 -4.62 -4.08 -1.26
N PRO A 14 -4.80 -5.08 -2.14
CA PRO A 14 -3.94 -6.27 -2.13
C PRO A 14 -2.49 -5.94 -2.50
N MET A 15 -2.24 -4.94 -3.36
CA MET A 15 -0.87 -4.50 -3.66
C MET A 15 -0.19 -3.83 -2.47
N ALA A 16 -0.88 -2.92 -1.77
CA ALA A 16 -0.35 -2.29 -0.56
C ALA A 16 -0.03 -3.35 0.52
N ARG A 17 -0.87 -4.39 0.65
CA ARG A 17 -0.61 -5.53 1.56
C ARG A 17 0.65 -6.30 1.18
N ASN A 18 0.90 -6.54 -0.10
CA ASN A 18 2.12 -7.23 -0.55
C ASN A 18 3.38 -6.41 -0.21
N LEU A 19 3.31 -5.08 -0.32
CA LEU A 19 4.42 -4.20 0.04
C LEU A 19 4.72 -4.25 1.55
N VAL A 20 3.69 -4.27 2.39
CA VAL A 20 3.84 -4.45 3.85
C VAL A 20 4.44 -5.83 4.15
N ALA A 21 3.94 -6.89 3.51
CA ALA A 21 4.44 -8.26 3.70
C ALA A 21 5.92 -8.40 3.26
N ALA A 22 6.36 -7.62 2.28
CA ALA A 22 7.76 -7.53 1.86
C ALA A 22 8.66 -6.72 2.82
N GLY A 23 8.11 -6.19 3.92
CA GLY A 23 8.86 -5.42 4.92
C GLY A 23 9.03 -3.94 4.57
N HIS A 24 8.22 -3.40 3.66
CA HIS A 24 8.19 -1.97 3.40
C HIS A 24 7.27 -1.24 4.38
N ASP A 25 7.67 -0.03 4.75
CA ASP A 25 6.86 0.88 5.55
C ASP A 25 5.93 1.63 4.59
N VAL A 26 4.63 1.31 4.62
CA VAL A 26 3.64 1.78 3.64
C VAL A 26 2.62 2.66 4.32
N THR A 27 2.42 3.87 3.79
CA THR A 27 1.34 4.77 4.17
C THR A 27 0.34 4.84 3.01
N GLY A 28 -0.89 4.37 3.25
CA GLY A 28 -1.96 4.39 2.25
C GLY A 28 -2.80 5.67 2.33
N PHE A 29 -3.17 6.20 1.17
CA PHE A 29 -4.06 7.35 1.01
C PHE A 29 -5.20 6.95 0.07
N ASP A 30 -6.44 7.23 0.46
CA ASP A 30 -7.62 7.04 -0.37
C ASP A 30 -8.61 8.21 -0.14
N ALA A 31 -9.57 8.39 -1.06
CA ALA A 31 -10.57 9.46 -0.99
C ALA A 31 -11.74 9.15 -0.05
#